data_AF-A0A8S9UEM8-F1
#
_entry.id   AF-A0A8S9UEM8-F1
#
_cell.length_a   1.000
_cell.length_b   1.000
_cell.length_c   1.000
_cell.angle_alpha   90.00
_cell.angle_beta   90.00
_cell.angle_gamma   90.00
#
_symmetry.space_group_name_H-M   'P 1'
#
loop_
_entity.id
_entity.type
_entity.pdbx_description
1 polymer ?
#
loop_
_entity_poly.entity_id
_entity_poly.type
_entity_poly.pdbx_seq_one_letter_code
_entity_poly.pdbx_strand_id
1 'polypeptide(L)' 'MYSADFRWRVITLHYAYSVPCEQVGRIFGVSGRTVRRWYKAFKSSGHVMPDSRDSSNVRDPEVLASVSMYV' A
#
# COMPACT_ATOMS: atom_id res chain seq x y z
N MET A 1 2.70 -4.19 -8.68
CA MET A 1 1.73 -3.72 -7.66
C MET A 1 0.34 -3.62 -8.32
N TYR A 2 -0.76 -3.80 -7.58
CA TYR A 2 -2.12 -3.61 -8.12
C TYR A 2 -2.35 -2.16 -8.56
N SER A 3 -3.11 -1.97 -9.65
CA SER A 3 -3.48 -0.66 -10.17
C SER A 3 -4.36 0.13 -9.19
N ALA A 4 -4.34 1.46 -9.30
CA ALA A 4 -5.16 2.32 -8.45
C ALA A 4 -6.65 2.00 -8.59
N ASP A 5 -7.15 1.87 -9.83
CA ASP A 5 -8.55 1.52 -10.12
C ASP A 5 -8.97 0.21 -9.47
N PHE A 6 -8.10 -0.80 -9.50
CA PHE A 6 -8.39 -2.09 -8.88
C PHE A 6 -8.63 -1.92 -7.38
N ARG A 7 -7.73 -1.20 -6.70
CA ARG A 7 -7.88 -1.02 -5.26
C ARG A 7 -9.05 -0.11 -4.90
N TRP A 8 -9.35 0.90 -5.73
CA TRP A 8 -10.55 1.72 -5.57
C TRP A 8 -11.81 0.88 -5.62
N ARG A 9 -11.95 -0.01 -6.61
CA ARG A 9 -13.10 -0.93 -6.68
C ARG A 9 -13.24 -1.80 -5.43
N VAL A 10 -12.12 -2.32 -4.93
CA VAL A 10 -12.07 -3.12 -3.68
C VAL A 10 -12.53 -2.31 -2.47
N ILE A 11 -12.01 -1.08 -2.32
CA ILE A 11 -12.38 -0.22 -1.19
C ILE A 11 -13.81 0.26 -1.30
N THR A 12 -14.29 0.66 -2.48
CA THR A 12 -15.68 1.06 -2.69
C THR A 12 -16.63 -0.05 -2.27
N LEU A 13 -16.34 -1.31 -2.63
CA LEU A 13 -17.18 -2.44 -2.24
C LEU A 13 -17.20 -2.65 -0.72
N HIS A 14 -16.05 -2.51 -0.06
CA HIS A 14 -15.98 -2.62 1.39
C HIS A 14 -16.64 -1.44 2.12
N TYR A 15 -16.37 -0.21 1.69
CA TYR A 15 -16.75 1.02 2.36
C TYR A 15 -18.21 1.43 2.09
N ALA A 16 -18.63 1.46 0.83
CA ALA A 16 -19.97 1.92 0.47
C ALA A 16 -21.04 0.86 0.76
N TYR A 17 -20.69 -0.43 0.61
CA TYR A 17 -21.64 -1.53 0.76
C TYR A 17 -21.42 -2.36 2.04
N SER A 18 -20.49 -1.97 2.90
CA SER A 18 -20.17 -2.65 4.16
C SER A 18 -19.85 -4.15 4.01
N VAL A 19 -19.38 -4.58 2.82
CA VAL A 19 -19.07 -5.99 2.56
C VAL A 19 -17.82 -6.40 3.35
N PRO A 20 -17.81 -7.54 4.07
CA PRO A 20 -16.67 -7.97 4.87
C PRO A 20 -15.38 -8.14 4.03
N CYS A 21 -14.22 -7.76 4.59
CA CYS A 21 -12.94 -7.81 3.86
C CYS A 21 -12.60 -9.20 3.30
N GLU A 22 -12.98 -10.28 4.00
CA GLU A 22 -12.76 -11.65 3.53
C GLU A 22 -13.60 -11.98 2.29
N GLN A 23 -14.84 -11.49 2.24
CA GLN A 23 -15.72 -11.68 1.09
C GLN A 23 -15.27 -10.84 -0.11
N VAL A 24 -14.91 -9.57 0.12
CA VAL A 24 -14.31 -8.73 -0.93
C VAL A 24 -13.02 -9.37 -1.45
N GLY A 25 -12.19 -9.91 -0.56
CA GLY A 25 -10.99 -10.64 -0.94
C GLY A 25 -11.27 -11.83 -1.88
N ARG A 26 -12.27 -12.65 -1.55
CA ARG A 26 -12.71 -13.76 -2.42
C ARG A 26 -13.18 -13.30 -3.79
N ILE A 27 -13.95 -12.20 -3.87
CA ILE A 27 -14.47 -11.65 -5.14
C ILE A 27 -13.33 -11.16 -6.04
N PHE A 28 -12.33 -10.48 -5.46
CA PHE A 28 -11.24 -9.85 -6.20
C PHE A 28 -9.96 -10.69 -6.28
N GLY A 29 -9.95 -11.91 -5.74
CA GLY A 29 -8.78 -12.80 -5.76
C GLY A 29 -7.61 -12.31 -4.90
N VAL A 30 -7.87 -11.62 -3.80
CA VAL A 30 -6.86 -11.12 -2.85
C VAL A 30 -7.18 -11.54 -1.43
N SER A 31 -6.18 -11.58 -0.54
CA SER A 31 -6.45 -11.91 0.86
C SER A 31 -7.27 -10.82 1.56
N GLY A 32 -8.17 -11.19 2.48
CA GLY A 32 -8.89 -10.21 3.31
C GLY A 32 -7.96 -9.32 4.14
N ARG A 33 -6.77 -9.83 4.51
CA ARG A 33 -5.71 -9.03 5.13
C ARG A 33 -5.22 -7.90 4.23
N THR A 34 -5.07 -8.15 2.93
CA THR A 34 -4.69 -7.14 1.93
C THR A 34 -5.76 -6.05 1.85
N VAL A 35 -7.03 -6.44 1.77
CA VAL A 35 -8.17 -5.50 1.76
C VAL A 35 -8.18 -4.65 3.02
N ARG A 36 -8.00 -5.27 4.19
CA ARG A 36 -7.96 -4.56 5.49
C ARG A 36 -6.79 -3.55 5.56
N ARG A 37 -5.62 -3.89 5.01
CA ARG A 37 -4.48 -2.96 4.93
C ARG A 37 -4.78 -1.76 4.05
N TRP A 38 -5.35 -1.98 2.86
CA TRP A 38 -5.75 -0.88 1.98
C TRP A 38 -6.81 0.00 2.62
N TYR A 39 -7.82 -0.59 3.25
CA TYR A 39 -8.84 0.17 3.96
C TYR A 39 -8.26 1.01 5.11
N LYS A 40 -7.30 0.46 5.86
CA LYS A 40 -6.59 1.22 6.91
C LYS A 40 -5.84 2.42 6.32
N ALA A 41 -5.14 2.23 5.20
CA ALA A 41 -4.44 3.31 4.50
C ALA A 41 -5.42 4.39 4.00
N PHE A 42 -6.52 3.96 3.37
CA PHE A 42 -7.59 4.86 2.94
C PHE A 42 -8.18 5.68 4.08
N LYS A 43 -8.43 5.08 5.25
CA LYS A 43 -8.91 5.83 6.42
C LYS A 43 -7.91 6.85 6.96
N SER A 44 -6.60 6.63 6.76
CA SER A 44 -5.58 7.57 7.23
C SER A 44 -5.27 8.69 6.23
N SER A 45 -5.15 8.39 4.93
CA SER A 45 -4.73 9.36 3.91
C SER A 45 -5.89 9.85 3.02
N GLY A 46 -7.06 9.23 3.10
CA GLY A 46 -8.15 9.42 2.14
C GLY A 46 -7.88 8.75 0.78
N HIS A 47 -6.73 8.08 0.62
CA HIS A 47 -6.30 7.53 -0.65
C HIS A 47 -5.89 6.05 -0.55
N VAL A 48 -6.11 5.30 -1.63
CA VAL A 48 -5.92 3.84 -1.64
C VAL A 48 -4.49 3.43 -2.03
N MET A 49 -3.81 4.28 -2.78
CA MET A 49 -2.39 4.12 -3.01
C MET A 49 -1.66 4.57 -1.75
N PRO A 50 -0.60 3.84 -1.34
CA PRO A 50 0.31 4.39 -0.36
C PRO A 50 0.80 5.72 -0.89
N ASP A 51 0.91 6.73 -0.03
CA ASP A 51 1.74 7.89 -0.37
C ASP A 51 3.06 7.35 -0.87
N SER A 52 3.58 7.97 -1.93
CA SER A 52 4.95 7.74 -2.34
C SER A 52 5.77 7.92 -1.08
N ARG A 53 6.20 6.80 -0.49
CA ARG A 53 7.26 6.84 0.49
C ARG A 53 8.35 7.50 -0.30
N ASP A 54 8.65 8.76 0.03
CA ASP A 54 9.93 9.31 -0.34
C ASP A 54 10.90 8.25 0.14
N SER A 55 11.46 7.50 -0.80
CA SER A 55 12.66 6.75 -0.54
C SER A 55 13.72 7.82 -0.40
N SER A 56 13.65 8.54 0.71
CA SER A 56 14.81 9.10 1.36
C SER A 56 15.64 7.85 1.68
N ASN A 57 16.35 7.37 0.66
CA ASN A 57 17.70 6.90 0.85
C ASN A 57 18.47 8.13 1.37
N VAL A 58 18.16 8.57 2.59
CA VAL A 58 19.11 9.28 3.43
C VAL A 58 20.07 8.18 3.86
N ARG A 59 20.84 7.69 2.88
CA ARG A 59 22.10 7.05 3.18
C ARG A 59 22.99 8.21 3.53
N ASP A 60 23.47 8.20 4.77
CA ASP A 60 24.44 9.17 5.24
C ASP A 60 25.59 9.23 4.21
N PRO A 61 25.93 10.42 3.69
CA PRO A 61 27.01 10.55 2.71
C PRO A 61 28.33 9.94 3.20
N GLU A 62 28.56 9.90 4.52
CA GLU A 62 29.73 9.26 5.13
C GLU A 62 29.73 7.72 4.95
N VAL A 63 28.55 7.11 5.02
CA VAL A 63 28.37 5.66 4.81
C VAL A 63 28.54 5.31 3.32
N LEU A 64 28.16 6.19 2.40
CA LEU A 64 28.40 5.98 0.97
C LEU A 64 29.88 6.11 0.61
N ALA A 65 30.59 7.08 1.20
CA ALA A 65 32.02 7.29 0.97
C ALA A 65 32.86 6.11 1.45
N SER A 66 32.54 5.55 2.62
CA SER A 66 33.25 4.38 3.16
C SER A 66 33.08 3.13 2.30
N VAL A 67 31.87 2.84 1.81
CA VAL A 67 31.62 1.69 0.91
C VAL A 67 32.35 1.86 -0.42
N SER A 68 32.45 3.09 -0.95
CA SER A 68 33.17 3.37 -2.20
C SER A 68 34.69 3.22 -2.11
N MET A 69 35.27 3.32 -0.91
CA MET A 69 36.71 3.16 -0.70
C MET A 69 37.15 1.68 -0.69
N TYR A 70 36.22 0.75 -0.49
CA TYR A 70 36.47 -0.68 -0.39
C TYR A 70 36.21 -1.47 -1.69
N VAL A 71 35.80 -0.82 -2.78
CA VAL A 71 35.59 -1.41 -4.12
C VAL A 71 36.65 -0.90 -5.08
#